data_AF-A0A2D5KG28-F1
#
_entry.id   AF-A0A2D5KG28-F1
#
_cell.length_a   1.000
_cell.length_b   1.000
_cell.length_c   1.000
_cell.angle_alpha   90.00
_cell.angle_beta   90.00
_cell.angle_gamma   90.00
#
_symmetry.space_group_name_H-M   'P 1'
#
loop_
_entity.id
_entity.type
_entity.pdbx_description
1 polymer ?
#
loop_
_entity_poly.entity_id
_entity_poly.type
_entity_poly.pdbx_seq_one_letter_code
_entity_poly.pdbx_strand_id
1 'polypeptide(L)'
;MVVQHYSLLNKLFFGFVICIWLIRLYNDLLLHQLNQPVLPYEGRDPFYWMMVGLQIPQFIVGSKLLSLAVDFLMLTSALGSLFFQRIKLFNILFVLSYFIYFFVFNTFLGHHFHSVGVLFVSLMFLFKKDSKRFIQAFELIRYYFYFMLCSAFLWKLVRGNLWDIDHFSNILKIQHVHFLQANPSHWKADMIVYLINNESLSYLLWLALMLLQGMFFIGFFTKKYDGLLLMSYLFFIVGSWLFMNILNLDNLSWFLVLLPFGFLVLSKNKAIKKGSLTP
;
A
#
# COMPACT_ATOMS: atom_id res chain seq x y z
N MET A 1 -9.09 2.40 -26.65
CA MET A 1 -8.35 3.11 -25.59
C MET A 1 -6.88 2.78 -25.76
N VAL A 2 -6.02 3.80 -25.77
CA VAL A 2 -4.55 3.64 -25.84
C VAL A 2 -3.97 4.20 -24.56
N VAL A 3 -2.99 3.51 -23.96
CA VAL A 3 -2.37 3.91 -22.71
C VAL A 3 -1.24 4.87 -23.04
N GLN A 4 -1.49 6.18 -22.90
CA GLN A 4 -0.51 7.19 -23.31
C GLN A 4 0.74 7.20 -22.45
N HIS A 5 0.58 6.94 -21.14
CA HIS A 5 1.63 7.17 -20.15
C HIS A 5 2.12 5.88 -19.47
N TYR A 6 2.03 4.72 -20.12
CA TYR A 6 2.53 3.44 -19.57
C TYR A 6 3.97 3.54 -19.06
N SER A 7 4.85 4.17 -19.86
CA SER A 7 6.27 4.30 -19.52
C SER A 7 6.49 5.17 -18.28
N LEU A 8 5.70 6.25 -18.14
CA LEU A 8 5.75 7.14 -16.99
C LEU A 8 5.23 6.43 -15.74
N LEU A 9 4.09 5.74 -15.82
CA LEU A 9 3.54 4.95 -14.71
C LEU A 9 4.53 3.89 -14.23
N ASN A 10 5.17 3.17 -15.15
CA ASN A 10 6.18 2.18 -14.82
C ASN A 10 7.37 2.84 -14.09
N LYS A 11 7.89 3.96 -14.61
CA LYS A 11 8.99 4.68 -13.97
C LYS A 11 8.64 5.20 -12.58
N LEU A 12 7.46 5.79 -12.43
CA LEU A 12 6.98 6.28 -11.13
C LEU A 12 6.82 5.13 -10.14
N PHE A 13 6.22 4.02 -10.55
CA PHE A 13 6.04 2.86 -9.69
C PHE A 13 7.36 2.23 -9.26
N PHE A 14 8.22 1.84 -10.21
CA PHE A 14 9.47 1.17 -9.86
C PHE A 14 10.48 2.11 -9.21
N GLY A 15 10.50 3.40 -9.57
CA GLY A 15 11.26 4.41 -8.84
C GLY A 15 10.80 4.53 -7.39
N PHE A 16 9.49 4.57 -7.16
CA PHE A 16 8.91 4.58 -5.81
C PHE A 16 9.23 3.31 -5.02
N VAL A 17 9.13 2.13 -5.64
CA VAL A 17 9.52 0.85 -5.04
C VAL A 17 10.99 0.83 -4.64
N ILE A 18 11.89 1.37 -5.46
CA ILE A 18 13.32 1.47 -5.12
C ILE A 18 13.52 2.39 -3.91
N CYS A 19 12.78 3.51 -3.83
CA CYS A 19 12.82 4.36 -2.63
C CYS A 19 12.34 3.61 -1.37
N ILE A 20 11.26 2.83 -1.46
CA ILE A 20 10.79 1.98 -0.34
C ILE A 20 11.89 0.98 0.04
N TRP A 21 12.52 0.35 -0.95
CA TRP A 21 13.60 -0.60 -0.72
C TRP A 21 14.79 0.04 0.02
N LEU A 22 15.20 1.24 -0.39
CA LEU A 22 16.27 1.99 0.29
C LEU A 22 15.89 2.38 1.72
N ILE A 23 14.64 2.79 1.95
CA ILE A 23 14.14 3.07 3.30
C ILE A 23 14.17 1.80 4.15
N ARG A 24 13.80 0.65 3.59
CA ARG A 24 13.85 -0.64 4.30
C ARG A 24 15.29 -1.05 4.63
N LEU A 25 16.21 -0.88 3.69
CA LEU A 25 17.64 -1.12 3.91
C LEU A 25 18.16 -0.28 5.08
N TYR A 26 17.81 1.00 5.14
CA TYR A 26 18.23 1.92 6.19
C TYR A 26 17.66 1.57 7.58
N ASN A 27 16.46 0.96 7.63
CA ASN A 27 15.79 0.59 8.87
C ASN A 27 15.98 -0.89 9.27
N ASP A 28 16.92 -1.60 8.64
CA ASP A 28 17.18 -3.03 8.89
C ASP A 28 15.94 -3.94 8.68
N LEU A 29 15.10 -3.59 7.70
CA LEU A 29 13.83 -4.28 7.41
C LEU A 29 13.92 -5.26 6.24
N LEU A 30 15.08 -5.43 5.59
CA LEU A 30 15.22 -6.43 4.52
C LEU A 30 15.35 -7.85 5.10
N LEU A 31 15.03 -8.87 4.30
CA LEU A 31 14.97 -10.24 4.81
C LEU A 31 16.31 -10.70 5.39
N HIS A 32 17.43 -10.38 4.74
CA HIS A 32 18.75 -10.76 5.23
C HIS A 32 19.17 -10.04 6.52
N GLN A 33 18.47 -8.96 6.90
CA GLN A 33 18.69 -8.19 8.13
C GLN A 33 17.80 -8.65 9.29
N LEU A 34 16.80 -9.51 9.06
CA LEU A 34 15.85 -9.92 10.09
C LEU A 34 16.48 -10.73 11.25
N ASN A 35 17.78 -11.08 11.21
CA ASN A 35 18.47 -11.82 12.27
C ASN A 35 17.85 -13.19 12.61
N GLN A 36 17.28 -13.86 11.61
CA GLN A 36 16.75 -15.23 11.73
C GLN A 36 15.70 -15.41 12.85
N PRO A 37 14.57 -14.69 12.82
CA PRO A 37 13.49 -14.85 13.77
C PRO A 37 13.00 -16.30 13.80
N VAL A 38 12.87 -16.83 15.01
CA VAL A 38 12.44 -18.22 15.24
C VAL A 38 10.92 -18.34 15.38
N LEU A 39 10.25 -17.27 15.82
CA LEU A 39 8.82 -17.27 16.09
C LEU A 39 8.06 -16.63 14.92
N PRO A 40 7.39 -17.43 14.07
CA PRO A 40 6.42 -16.89 13.14
C PRO A 40 5.18 -16.43 13.88
N TYR A 41 4.47 -15.46 13.30
CA TYR A 41 3.13 -15.07 13.70
C TYR A 41 2.22 -15.26 12.50
N GLU A 42 1.22 -16.13 12.63
CA GLU A 42 0.35 -16.52 11.53
C GLU A 42 -1.02 -15.84 11.59
N GLY A 43 -1.34 -15.23 12.74
CA GLY A 43 -2.61 -14.56 12.96
C GLY A 43 -3.81 -15.51 12.75
N ARG A 44 -4.84 -15.01 12.08
CA ARG A 44 -6.09 -15.76 11.80
C ARG A 44 -6.24 -16.14 10.32
N ASP A 45 -5.14 -16.20 9.57
CA ASP A 45 -5.17 -16.47 8.13
C ASP A 45 -4.75 -17.92 7.83
N PRO A 46 -5.66 -18.77 7.30
CA PRO A 46 -5.33 -20.14 6.92
C PRO A 46 -4.20 -20.25 5.88
N PHE A 47 -4.01 -19.23 5.03
CA PHE A 47 -2.90 -19.22 4.08
C PHE A 47 -1.56 -19.12 4.81
N TYR A 48 -1.46 -18.27 5.83
CA TYR A 48 -0.25 -18.19 6.66
C TYR A 48 -0.04 -19.48 7.46
N TRP A 49 -1.11 -20.08 8.01
CA TRP A 49 -1.04 -21.38 8.69
C TRP A 49 -0.45 -22.46 7.79
N MET A 50 -0.95 -22.58 6.56
CA MET A 50 -0.47 -23.58 5.60
C MET A 50 1.03 -23.38 5.31
N MET A 51 1.42 -22.15 4.99
CA MET A 51 2.79 -21.84 4.58
C MET A 51 3.81 -21.98 5.73
N VAL A 52 3.41 -21.62 6.95
CA VAL A 52 4.22 -21.82 8.16
C VAL A 52 4.28 -23.30 8.53
N GLY A 53 3.20 -24.05 8.35
CA GLY A 53 3.17 -25.51 8.50
C GLY A 53 4.10 -26.23 7.50
N LEU A 54 4.24 -25.68 6.30
CA LEU A 54 5.22 -26.12 5.29
C LEU A 54 6.65 -25.60 5.54
N GLN A 55 6.87 -24.83 6.60
CA GLN A 55 8.15 -24.22 6.97
C GLN A 55 8.77 -23.29 5.91
N ILE A 56 7.97 -22.73 5.00
CA ILE A 56 8.47 -21.93 3.89
C ILE A 56 9.14 -20.62 4.37
N PRO A 57 8.50 -19.78 5.23
CA PRO A 57 9.15 -18.60 5.79
C PRO A 57 10.44 -18.90 6.55
N GLN A 58 10.42 -19.96 7.36
CA GLN A 58 11.53 -20.37 8.21
C GLN A 58 12.71 -20.86 7.36
N PHE A 59 12.45 -21.59 6.28
CA PHE A 59 13.49 -22.04 5.36
C PHE A 59 14.22 -20.86 4.68
N ILE A 60 13.47 -19.84 4.25
CA ILE A 60 14.04 -18.66 3.58
C ILE A 60 14.88 -17.84 4.55
N VAL A 61 14.33 -17.55 5.73
CA VAL A 61 14.97 -16.71 6.75
C VAL A 61 16.09 -17.44 7.49
N GLY A 62 15.99 -18.77 7.63
CA GLY A 62 17.03 -19.62 8.20
C GLY A 62 18.33 -19.65 7.38
N SER A 63 18.28 -19.28 6.10
CA SER A 63 19.46 -19.15 5.24
C SER A 63 19.70 -17.70 4.86
N LYS A 64 20.80 -17.12 5.36
CA LYS A 64 21.24 -15.76 5.00
C LYS A 64 21.43 -15.60 3.48
N LEU A 65 21.90 -16.65 2.81
CA LEU A 65 22.09 -16.66 1.37
C LEU A 65 20.75 -16.57 0.62
N LEU A 66 19.74 -17.34 1.04
CA LEU A 66 18.41 -17.30 0.40
C LEU A 66 17.73 -15.95 0.62
N SER A 67 17.78 -15.43 1.85
CA SER A 67 17.24 -14.11 2.18
C SER A 67 17.89 -13.00 1.33
N LEU A 68 19.22 -13.01 1.22
CA LEU A 68 19.96 -12.07 0.38
C LEU A 68 19.64 -12.24 -1.11
N ALA A 69 19.46 -13.48 -1.58
CA ALA A 69 19.05 -13.76 -2.95
C ALA A 69 17.66 -13.17 -3.26
N VAL A 70 16.70 -13.26 -2.33
CA VAL A 70 15.36 -12.66 -2.50
C VAL A 70 15.46 -11.14 -2.54
N ASP A 71 16.18 -10.52 -1.61
CA ASP A 71 16.36 -9.06 -1.56
C ASP A 71 17.06 -8.54 -2.83
N PHE A 72 18.09 -9.23 -3.29
CA PHE A 72 18.83 -8.88 -4.51
C PHE A 72 17.99 -9.08 -5.77
N LEU A 73 17.24 -10.18 -5.86
CA LEU A 73 16.33 -10.43 -6.98
C LEU A 73 15.25 -9.35 -7.05
N MET A 74 14.69 -8.93 -5.91
CA MET A 74 13.71 -7.85 -5.83
C MET A 74 14.30 -6.50 -6.31
N LEU A 75 15.50 -6.14 -5.86
CA LEU A 75 16.15 -4.89 -6.29
C LEU A 75 16.51 -4.90 -7.79
N THR A 76 17.18 -5.96 -8.24
CA THR A 76 17.63 -6.06 -9.65
C THR A 76 16.47 -6.17 -10.62
N SER A 77 15.40 -6.88 -10.26
CA SER A 77 14.18 -6.93 -11.07
C SER A 77 13.44 -5.59 -11.08
N ALA A 78 13.43 -4.83 -9.97
CA ALA A 78 12.88 -3.47 -9.95
C ALA A 78 13.69 -2.50 -10.84
N LEU A 79 15.02 -2.52 -10.75
CA LEU A 79 15.92 -1.73 -11.61
C LEU A 79 15.77 -2.14 -13.08
N GLY A 80 15.73 -3.44 -13.35
CA GLY A 80 15.50 -3.98 -14.68
C GLY A 80 14.17 -3.51 -15.27
N SER A 81 13.12 -3.48 -14.45
CA SER A 81 11.80 -2.99 -14.87
C SER A 81 11.78 -1.48 -15.14
N LEU A 82 12.52 -0.71 -14.35
CA LEU A 82 12.68 0.74 -14.48
C LEU A 82 13.34 1.13 -15.81
N PHE A 83 14.46 0.48 -16.14
CA PHE A 83 15.28 0.82 -17.32
C PHE A 83 14.88 0.04 -18.59
N PHE A 84 14.51 -1.24 -18.46
CA PHE A 84 14.23 -2.14 -19.58
C PHE A 84 12.74 -2.54 -19.69
N GLN A 85 11.87 -1.54 -19.82
CA GLN A 85 10.41 -1.70 -19.82
C GLN A 85 9.83 -2.63 -20.91
N ARG A 86 10.62 -2.98 -21.93
CA ARG A 86 10.24 -3.92 -22.99
C ARG A 86 10.35 -5.38 -22.53
N ILE A 87 11.21 -5.66 -21.56
CA ILE A 87 11.51 -7.00 -21.08
C ILE A 87 10.61 -7.33 -19.89
N LYS A 88 9.59 -8.15 -20.15
CA LYS A 88 8.60 -8.55 -19.12
C LYS A 88 9.17 -9.41 -18.01
N LEU A 89 10.28 -10.10 -18.28
CA LEU A 89 10.90 -11.00 -17.32
C LEU A 89 11.18 -10.27 -16.00
N PHE A 90 11.65 -9.02 -16.06
CA PHE A 90 11.89 -8.22 -14.86
C PHE A 90 10.62 -7.97 -14.04
N ASN A 91 9.49 -7.63 -14.68
CA ASN A 91 8.22 -7.45 -13.96
C ASN A 91 7.74 -8.77 -13.33
N ILE A 92 7.91 -9.91 -14.02
CA ILE A 92 7.52 -11.23 -13.51
C ILE A 92 8.39 -11.61 -12.31
N LEU A 93 9.71 -11.50 -12.45
CA LEU A 93 10.65 -11.77 -11.38
C LEU A 93 10.38 -10.86 -10.17
N PHE A 94 10.10 -9.58 -10.40
CA PHE A 94 9.75 -8.65 -9.35
C PHE A 94 8.50 -9.07 -8.58
N VAL A 95 7.40 -9.36 -9.27
CA VAL A 95 6.14 -9.80 -8.63
C VAL A 95 6.37 -11.05 -7.78
N LEU A 96 7.09 -12.04 -8.32
CA LEU A 96 7.37 -13.29 -7.59
C LEU A 96 8.28 -13.04 -6.38
N SER A 97 9.38 -12.31 -6.54
CA SER A 97 10.28 -12.00 -5.43
C SER A 97 9.62 -11.13 -4.37
N TYR A 98 8.80 -10.16 -4.78
CA TYR A 98 8.08 -9.28 -3.87
C TYR A 98 6.97 -10.02 -3.14
N PHE A 99 6.29 -10.98 -3.79
CA PHE A 99 5.32 -11.84 -3.13
C PHE A 99 5.98 -12.67 -2.02
N ILE A 100 7.14 -13.27 -2.30
CA ILE A 100 7.93 -14.01 -1.31
C ILE A 100 8.33 -13.07 -0.17
N TYR A 101 8.93 -11.91 -0.49
CA TYR A 101 9.29 -10.90 0.49
C TYR A 101 8.11 -10.50 1.38
N PHE A 102 7.00 -10.11 0.76
CA PHE A 102 5.78 -9.66 1.43
C PHE A 102 5.29 -10.73 2.39
N PHE A 103 5.22 -11.97 1.94
CA PHE A 103 4.72 -13.07 2.74
C PHE A 103 5.62 -13.38 3.94
N VAL A 104 6.93 -13.50 3.72
CA VAL A 104 7.92 -13.78 4.78
C VAL A 104 7.95 -12.64 5.80
N PHE A 105 8.04 -11.40 5.32
CA PHE A 105 8.10 -10.20 6.16
C PHE A 105 6.86 -10.08 7.07
N ASN A 106 5.67 -10.27 6.51
CA ASN A 106 4.43 -10.21 7.31
C ASN A 106 4.30 -11.36 8.30
N THR A 107 4.88 -12.53 8.01
CA THR A 107 4.87 -13.67 8.94
C THR A 107 5.69 -13.36 10.20
N PHE A 108 6.86 -12.71 10.06
CA PHE A 108 7.74 -12.48 11.21
C PHE A 108 7.51 -11.16 11.95
N LEU A 109 7.03 -10.12 11.28
CA LEU A 109 6.72 -8.84 11.93
C LEU A 109 5.25 -8.70 12.32
N GLY A 110 4.42 -9.69 11.99
CA GLY A 110 3.00 -9.72 12.30
C GLY A 110 2.17 -8.59 11.71
N HIS A 111 2.64 -7.99 10.62
CA HIS A 111 1.96 -6.92 9.88
C HIS A 111 0.86 -7.44 8.93
N HIS A 112 0.13 -8.50 9.30
CA HIS A 112 -0.87 -9.13 8.43
C HIS A 112 -1.85 -8.11 7.82
N PHE A 113 -2.16 -8.29 6.53
CA PHE A 113 -3.17 -7.56 5.76
C PHE A 113 -2.95 -6.06 5.53
N HIS A 114 -1.93 -5.45 6.13
CA HIS A 114 -1.80 -4.00 6.02
C HIS A 114 -1.04 -3.56 4.78
N SER A 115 -0.02 -4.28 4.30
CA SER A 115 0.97 -3.75 3.32
C SER A 115 0.87 -4.35 1.91
N VAL A 116 -0.30 -4.32 1.28
CA VAL A 116 -0.54 -5.04 0.00
C VAL A 116 -0.36 -4.19 -1.26
N GLY A 117 -0.20 -2.88 -1.14
CA GLY A 117 -0.24 -1.95 -2.28
C GLY A 117 0.76 -2.26 -3.39
N VAL A 118 2.05 -2.35 -3.06
CA VAL A 118 3.10 -2.60 -4.07
C VAL A 118 2.85 -3.90 -4.82
N LEU A 119 2.45 -4.96 -4.10
CA LEU A 119 2.14 -6.26 -4.71
C LEU A 119 1.00 -6.12 -5.73
N PHE A 120 -0.14 -5.56 -5.34
CA PHE A 120 -1.29 -5.44 -6.24
C PHE A 120 -1.02 -4.51 -7.42
N VAL A 121 -0.44 -3.34 -7.17
CA VAL A 121 -0.14 -2.37 -8.22
C VAL A 121 0.89 -2.94 -9.21
N SER A 122 1.85 -3.76 -8.76
CA SER A 122 2.82 -4.39 -9.66
C SER A 122 2.18 -5.34 -10.69
N LEU A 123 1.04 -5.97 -10.37
CA LEU A 123 0.36 -6.93 -11.25
C LEU A 123 -0.07 -6.30 -12.59
N MET A 124 -0.37 -5.00 -12.63
CA MET A 124 -0.75 -4.35 -13.90
C MET A 124 0.40 -4.37 -14.91
N PHE A 125 1.66 -4.32 -14.46
CA PHE A 125 2.83 -4.30 -15.32
C PHE A 125 3.21 -5.68 -15.89
N LEU A 126 2.54 -6.76 -15.49
CA LEU A 126 2.70 -8.07 -16.14
C LEU A 126 2.13 -8.09 -17.58
N PHE A 127 1.20 -7.19 -17.88
CA PHE A 127 0.53 -7.11 -19.18
C PHE A 127 1.31 -6.25 -20.17
N LYS A 128 1.14 -6.53 -21.48
CA LYS A 128 1.83 -5.76 -22.54
C LYS A 128 1.33 -4.31 -22.52
N LYS A 129 2.24 -3.37 -22.81
CA LYS A 129 1.91 -1.98 -23.13
C LYS A 129 0.79 -1.95 -24.18
N ASP A 130 -0.18 -1.05 -24.00
CA ASP A 130 -1.34 -0.84 -24.90
C ASP A 130 -2.27 -2.05 -25.09
N SER A 131 -2.16 -3.08 -24.24
CA SER A 131 -3.10 -4.20 -24.27
C SER A 131 -4.40 -3.88 -23.54
N LYS A 132 -5.53 -4.41 -24.05
CA LYS A 132 -6.82 -4.40 -23.34
C LYS A 132 -6.69 -4.99 -21.93
N ARG A 133 -5.82 -6.00 -21.76
CA ARG A 133 -5.56 -6.66 -20.48
C ARG A 133 -4.92 -5.73 -19.45
N PHE A 134 -4.01 -4.85 -19.85
CA PHE A 134 -3.44 -3.84 -18.95
C PHE A 134 -4.53 -2.92 -18.39
N ILE A 135 -5.42 -2.43 -19.26
CA ILE A 135 -6.52 -1.55 -18.86
C ILE A 135 -7.47 -2.29 -17.90
N GLN A 136 -7.81 -3.55 -18.21
CA GLN A 136 -8.64 -4.37 -17.32
C GLN A 136 -7.99 -4.61 -15.96
N ALA A 137 -6.68 -4.90 -15.93
CA ALA A 137 -5.93 -5.06 -14.69
C ALA A 137 -5.90 -3.76 -13.87
N PHE A 138 -5.65 -2.62 -14.52
CA PHE A 138 -5.69 -1.31 -13.87
C PHE A 138 -7.06 -1.03 -13.24
N GLU A 139 -8.15 -1.26 -13.97
CA GLU A 139 -9.51 -1.08 -13.43
C GLU A 139 -9.81 -2.05 -12.29
N LEU A 140 -9.41 -3.32 -12.41
CA LEU A 140 -9.60 -4.32 -11.36
C LEU A 140 -8.88 -3.92 -10.07
N ILE A 141 -7.60 -3.53 -10.17
CA ILE A 141 -6.77 -3.09 -9.05
C ILE A 141 -7.38 -1.83 -8.41
N ARG A 142 -7.88 -0.90 -9.23
CA ARG A 142 -8.58 0.30 -8.78
C ARG A 142 -9.87 -0.03 -8.01
N TYR A 143 -10.72 -0.92 -8.54
CA TYR A 143 -11.95 -1.33 -7.83
C TYR A 143 -11.64 -2.12 -6.56
N TYR A 144 -10.60 -2.94 -6.56
CA TYR A 144 -10.14 -3.63 -5.36
C TYR A 144 -9.70 -2.63 -4.27
N PHE A 145 -8.96 -1.58 -4.67
CA PHE A 145 -8.58 -0.51 -3.75
C PHE A 145 -9.80 0.21 -3.14
N TYR A 146 -10.82 0.53 -3.96
CA TYR A 146 -12.08 1.10 -3.45
C TYR A 146 -12.81 0.15 -2.52
N PHE A 147 -12.87 -1.13 -2.88
CA PHE A 147 -13.46 -2.16 -2.06
C PHE A 147 -12.79 -2.24 -0.69
N MET A 148 -11.46 -2.18 -0.63
CA MET A 148 -10.71 -2.23 0.62
C MET A 148 -11.11 -1.08 1.58
N LEU A 149 -11.13 0.16 1.08
CA LEU A 149 -11.47 1.32 1.91
C LEU A 149 -12.96 1.36 2.29
N CYS A 150 -13.85 1.02 1.36
CA CYS A 150 -15.29 0.93 1.64
C CYS A 150 -15.59 -0.20 2.63
N SER A 151 -14.95 -1.36 2.49
CA SER A 151 -15.07 -2.47 3.44
C SER A 151 -14.58 -2.06 4.84
N ALA A 152 -13.45 -1.38 4.93
CA ALA A 152 -12.93 -0.86 6.20
C ALA A 152 -13.88 0.15 6.86
N PHE A 153 -14.59 0.96 6.07
CA PHE A 153 -15.64 1.85 6.56
C PHE A 153 -16.87 1.07 7.04
N LEU A 154 -17.39 0.14 6.23
CA LEU A 154 -18.57 -0.67 6.57
C LEU A 154 -18.36 -1.47 7.84
N TRP A 155 -17.17 -2.07 8.02
CA TRP A 155 -16.86 -2.81 9.25
C TRP A 155 -16.84 -1.94 10.49
N LYS A 156 -16.40 -0.67 10.40
CA LYS A 156 -16.47 0.27 11.53
C LYS A 156 -17.92 0.68 11.82
N LEU A 157 -18.74 0.84 10.77
CA LEU A 157 -20.16 1.15 10.91
C LEU A 157 -20.91 0.00 11.59
N VAL A 158 -20.73 -1.24 11.12
CA VAL A 158 -21.40 -2.44 11.66
C VAL A 158 -21.02 -2.70 13.11
N ARG A 159 -19.78 -2.42 13.51
CA ARG A 159 -19.33 -2.56 14.91
C ARG A 159 -19.85 -1.46 15.85
N GLY A 160 -20.55 -0.46 15.31
CA GLY A 160 -21.10 0.63 16.10
C GLY A 160 -20.07 1.70 16.50
N ASN A 161 -18.86 1.69 15.92
CA ASN A 161 -17.79 2.64 16.27
C ASN A 161 -18.16 4.10 15.95
N LEU A 162 -19.22 4.34 15.18
CA LEU A 162 -19.76 5.68 14.93
C LEU A 162 -20.42 6.27 16.18
N TRP A 163 -20.94 5.42 17.07
CA TRP A 163 -21.75 5.85 18.22
C TRP A 163 -20.97 5.84 19.54
N ASP A 164 -19.74 5.34 19.51
CA ASP A 164 -18.83 5.26 20.64
C ASP A 164 -17.97 6.52 20.69
N ILE A 165 -18.33 7.46 21.55
CA ILE A 165 -17.69 8.79 21.66
C ILE A 165 -16.23 8.64 22.13
N ASP A 166 -15.96 7.68 23.00
CA ASP A 166 -14.65 7.49 23.61
C ASP A 166 -13.76 6.54 22.78
N HIS A 167 -14.27 6.05 21.65
CA HIS A 167 -13.60 5.05 20.83
C HIS A 167 -12.18 5.47 20.44
N PHE A 168 -12.06 6.68 19.87
CA PHE A 168 -10.79 7.13 19.32
C PHE A 168 -9.83 7.61 20.41
N SER A 169 -10.31 8.22 21.50
CA SER A 169 -9.46 8.55 22.64
C SER A 169 -8.87 7.28 23.27
N ASN A 170 -9.65 6.20 23.35
CA ASN A 170 -9.19 4.90 23.82
C ASN A 170 -8.19 4.23 22.85
N ILE A 171 -8.41 4.33 21.53
CA ILE A 171 -7.40 3.91 20.53
C ILE A 171 -6.09 4.66 20.74
N LEU A 172 -6.13 5.98 20.90
CA LEU A 172 -4.95 6.81 21.11
C LEU A 172 -4.19 6.39 22.38
N LYS A 173 -4.89 6.17 23.50
CA LYS A 173 -4.32 5.67 24.76
C LYS A 173 -3.57 4.35 24.55
N ILE A 174 -4.24 3.36 23.94
CA ILE A 174 -3.70 2.01 23.78
C ILE A 174 -2.51 2.01 22.81
N GLN A 175 -2.63 2.69 21.67
CA GLN A 175 -1.59 2.67 20.64
C GLN A 175 -0.34 3.46 21.01
N HIS A 176 -0.46 4.49 21.85
CA HIS A 176 0.65 5.39 22.16
C HIS A 176 1.23 5.21 23.56
N VAL A 177 0.76 4.25 24.37
CA VAL A 177 1.26 4.05 25.74
C VAL A 177 2.79 3.97 25.81
N HIS A 178 3.42 3.17 24.94
CA HIS A 178 4.86 3.04 24.88
C HIS A 178 5.56 4.32 24.38
N PHE A 179 4.97 5.00 23.41
CA PHE A 179 5.52 6.25 22.87
C PHE A 179 5.50 7.36 23.93
N LEU A 180 4.39 7.49 24.66
CA LEU A 180 4.22 8.48 25.73
C LEU A 180 5.18 8.23 26.91
N GLN A 181 5.43 6.96 27.25
CA GLN A 181 6.40 6.59 28.27
C GLN A 181 7.84 6.88 27.85
N ALA A 182 8.20 6.56 26.60
CA ALA A 182 9.57 6.73 26.11
C ALA A 182 9.90 8.18 25.73
N ASN A 183 8.92 8.95 25.26
CA ASN A 183 9.11 10.30 24.71
C ASN A 183 8.11 11.32 25.29
N PRO A 184 8.03 11.50 26.62
CA PRO A 184 6.99 12.31 27.24
C PRO A 184 7.05 13.79 26.85
N SER A 185 8.24 14.32 26.55
CA SER A 185 8.44 15.74 26.19
C SER A 185 8.36 16.03 24.69
N HIS A 186 8.00 15.05 23.87
CA HIS A 186 7.93 15.22 22.42
C HIS A 186 6.61 15.89 22.03
N TRP A 187 6.61 16.84 21.08
CA TRP A 187 5.39 17.58 20.67
C TRP A 187 4.20 16.66 20.28
N LYS A 188 4.51 15.50 19.67
CA LYS A 188 3.50 14.48 19.33
C LYS A 188 2.84 13.91 20.59
N ALA A 189 3.59 13.74 21.68
CA ALA A 189 3.06 13.28 22.95
C ALA A 189 2.07 14.29 23.53
N ASP A 190 2.41 15.58 23.54
CA ASP A 190 1.50 16.65 23.98
C ASP A 190 0.20 16.67 23.17
N MET A 191 0.31 16.56 21.84
CA MET A 191 -0.84 16.47 20.95
C MET A 191 -1.72 15.25 21.25
N ILE A 192 -1.12 14.07 21.43
CA ILE A 192 -1.85 12.83 21.74
C ILE A 192 -2.55 12.95 23.10
N VAL A 193 -1.86 13.43 24.14
CA VAL A 193 -2.43 13.62 25.48
C VAL A 193 -3.58 14.63 25.43
N TYR A 194 -3.43 15.72 24.66
CA TYR A 194 -4.52 16.68 24.44
C TYR A 194 -5.74 16.00 23.80
N LEU A 195 -5.56 15.21 22.74
CA LEU A 195 -6.66 14.49 22.09
C LEU A 195 -7.31 13.45 23.01
N ILE A 196 -6.50 12.73 23.79
CA ILE A 196 -6.97 11.76 24.79
C ILE A 196 -7.88 12.43 25.82
N ASN A 197 -7.54 13.64 26.26
CA ASN A 197 -8.30 14.39 27.26
C ASN A 197 -9.48 15.18 26.67
N ASN A 198 -9.57 15.29 25.34
CA ASN A 198 -10.65 16.01 24.64
C ASN A 198 -11.43 15.03 23.75
N GLU A 199 -12.27 14.22 24.39
CA GLU A 199 -13.05 13.15 23.75
C GLU A 199 -13.90 13.65 22.57
N SER A 200 -14.56 14.80 22.70
CA SER A 200 -15.35 15.40 21.61
C SER A 200 -14.52 15.69 20.36
N LEU A 201 -13.29 16.21 20.53
CA LEU A 201 -12.41 16.49 19.40
C LEU A 201 -11.87 15.20 18.78
N SER A 202 -11.49 14.22 19.62
CA SER A 202 -11.11 12.89 19.16
C SER A 202 -12.22 12.21 18.37
N TYR A 203 -13.45 12.31 18.84
CA TYR A 203 -14.63 11.79 18.15
C TYR A 203 -14.84 12.48 16.80
N LEU A 204 -14.71 13.81 16.71
CA LEU A 204 -14.80 14.53 15.43
C LEU A 204 -13.71 14.09 14.43
N LEU A 205 -12.48 13.87 14.89
CA LEU A 205 -11.40 13.35 14.05
C LEU A 205 -11.68 11.92 13.57
N TRP A 206 -12.26 11.09 14.44
CA TRP A 206 -12.68 9.74 14.08
C TRP A 206 -13.76 9.74 13.01
N LEU A 207 -14.77 10.60 13.16
CA LEU A 207 -15.81 10.80 12.14
C LEU A 207 -15.19 11.26 10.81
N ALA A 208 -14.25 12.20 10.85
CA ALA A 208 -13.53 12.65 9.65
C ALA A 208 -12.77 11.51 8.97
N LEU A 209 -12.04 10.68 9.73
CA LEU A 209 -11.33 9.50 9.21
C LEU A 209 -12.28 8.47 8.57
N MET A 210 -13.44 8.25 9.19
CA MET A 210 -14.48 7.39 8.64
C MET A 210 -15.06 7.95 7.34
N LEU A 211 -15.34 9.25 7.28
CA LEU A 211 -15.83 9.92 6.07
C LEU A 211 -14.79 9.85 4.94
N LEU A 212 -13.51 10.04 5.24
CA LEU A 212 -12.42 9.88 4.26
C LEU A 212 -12.45 8.49 3.59
N GLN A 213 -12.71 7.43 4.37
CA GLN A 213 -12.85 6.08 3.84
C GLN A 213 -14.18 5.89 3.07
N GLY A 214 -15.28 6.41 3.60
CA GLY A 214 -16.61 6.31 2.99
C GLY A 214 -16.72 7.01 1.63
N MET A 215 -15.96 8.08 1.38
CA MET A 215 -15.95 8.76 0.08
C MET A 215 -15.55 7.85 -1.09
N PHE A 216 -14.82 6.75 -0.84
CA PHE A 216 -14.42 5.81 -1.89
C PHE A 216 -15.59 5.05 -2.52
N PHE A 217 -16.80 5.09 -1.94
CA PHE A 217 -18.01 4.60 -2.61
C PHE A 217 -18.25 5.32 -3.94
N ILE A 218 -17.94 6.63 -4.01
CA ILE A 218 -18.09 7.44 -5.22
C ILE A 218 -17.24 6.88 -6.37
N GLY A 219 -16.07 6.31 -6.04
CA GLY A 219 -15.13 5.76 -7.02
C GLY A 219 -15.68 4.56 -7.83
N PHE A 220 -16.65 3.82 -7.28
CA PHE A 220 -17.30 2.73 -8.01
C PHE A 220 -18.20 3.23 -9.14
N PHE A 221 -18.80 4.41 -8.98
CA PHE A 221 -19.81 4.93 -9.91
C PHE A 221 -19.22 5.92 -10.92
N THR A 222 -18.15 6.63 -10.55
CA THR A 222 -17.61 7.69 -11.42
C THR A 222 -16.11 7.91 -11.24
N LYS A 223 -15.47 8.35 -12.34
CA LYS A 223 -14.05 8.75 -12.39
C LYS A 223 -13.87 10.27 -12.30
N LYS A 224 -14.97 11.03 -12.24
CA LYS A 224 -14.95 12.50 -12.23
C LYS A 224 -14.22 13.06 -10.99
N TYR A 225 -14.29 12.34 -9.87
CA TYR A 225 -13.76 12.77 -8.58
C TYR A 225 -12.43 12.11 -8.21
N ASP A 226 -11.70 11.54 -9.16
CA ASP A 226 -10.42 10.85 -8.90
C ASP A 226 -9.41 11.73 -8.14
N GLY A 227 -9.34 13.03 -8.47
CA GLY A 227 -8.49 13.98 -7.75
C GLY A 227 -8.91 14.20 -6.29
N LEU A 228 -10.21 14.24 -6.01
CA LEU A 228 -10.73 14.34 -4.64
C LEU A 228 -10.44 13.05 -3.85
N LEU A 229 -10.64 11.89 -4.48
CA LEU A 229 -10.33 10.59 -3.87
C LEU A 229 -8.82 10.45 -3.59
N LEU A 230 -7.97 10.94 -4.49
CA LEU A 230 -6.51 11.01 -4.28
C LEU A 230 -6.17 11.85 -3.05
N MET A 231 -6.72 13.07 -2.96
CA MET A 231 -6.49 13.93 -1.80
C MET A 231 -6.99 13.29 -0.51
N SER A 232 -8.17 12.66 -0.55
CA SER A 232 -8.75 11.95 0.59
C SER A 232 -7.85 10.80 1.05
N TYR A 233 -7.25 10.07 0.09
CA TYR A 233 -6.30 9.00 0.40
C TYR A 233 -5.02 9.52 1.07
N LEU A 234 -4.46 10.63 0.56
CA LEU A 234 -3.27 11.25 1.13
C LEU A 234 -3.53 11.74 2.55
N PHE A 235 -4.66 12.41 2.79
CA PHE A 235 -5.06 12.79 4.15
C PHE A 235 -5.25 11.59 5.06
N PHE A 236 -5.82 10.50 4.55
CA PHE A 236 -5.98 9.28 5.32
C PHE A 236 -4.63 8.68 5.75
N ILE A 237 -3.62 8.66 4.87
CA ILE A 237 -2.28 8.16 5.20
C ILE A 237 -1.57 9.07 6.20
N VAL A 238 -1.60 10.39 5.97
CA VAL A 238 -0.98 11.37 6.88
C VAL A 238 -1.64 11.29 8.26
N GLY A 239 -2.97 11.21 8.31
CA GLY A 239 -3.72 11.04 9.55
C GLY A 239 -3.38 9.71 10.26
N SER A 240 -3.23 8.61 9.51
CA SER A 240 -2.84 7.32 10.09
C SER A 240 -1.44 7.35 10.71
N TRP A 241 -0.49 8.04 10.07
CA TRP A 241 0.84 8.24 10.64
C TRP A 241 0.82 9.17 11.86
N LEU A 242 0.12 10.30 11.74
CA LEU A 242 0.08 11.32 12.78
C LEU A 242 -0.64 10.83 14.04
N PHE A 243 -1.81 10.22 13.88
CA PHE A 243 -2.68 9.85 15.01
C PHE A 243 -2.59 8.40 15.43
N MET A 244 -2.23 7.46 14.54
CA MET A 244 -2.17 6.03 14.89
C MET A 244 -0.75 5.47 14.87
N ASN A 245 0.24 6.29 14.49
CA ASN A 245 1.63 5.87 14.28
C ASN A 245 1.78 4.72 13.27
N ILE A 246 0.85 4.62 12.31
CA ILE A 246 0.85 3.60 11.27
C ILE A 246 1.33 4.23 9.97
N LEU A 247 2.58 3.97 9.58
CA LEU A 247 3.11 4.34 8.28
C LEU A 247 3.24 3.10 7.39
N ASN A 248 2.31 2.94 6.45
CA ASN A 248 2.36 1.85 5.48
C ASN A 248 2.88 2.35 4.13
N LEU A 249 4.19 2.24 3.93
CA LEU A 249 4.83 2.71 2.72
C LEU A 249 4.39 1.93 1.47
N ASP A 250 4.08 0.63 1.59
CA ASP A 250 3.66 -0.15 0.44
C ASP A 250 2.31 0.32 -0.11
N ASN A 251 1.39 0.67 0.79
CA ASN A 251 0.08 1.18 0.41
C ASN A 251 0.12 2.56 -0.23
N LEU A 252 1.17 3.37 -0.05
CA LEU A 252 1.28 4.62 -0.79
C LEU A 252 1.16 4.39 -2.30
N SER A 253 1.68 3.27 -2.83
CA SER A 253 1.60 2.94 -4.26
C SER A 253 0.18 2.98 -4.86
N TRP A 254 -0.88 2.85 -4.04
CA TRP A 254 -2.27 3.01 -4.46
C TRP A 254 -2.58 4.39 -5.05
N PHE A 255 -1.78 5.44 -4.78
CA PHE A 255 -1.98 6.74 -5.42
C PHE A 255 -1.95 6.65 -6.95
N LEU A 256 -1.20 5.69 -7.51
CA LEU A 256 -1.05 5.53 -8.97
C LEU A 256 -2.37 5.16 -9.65
N VAL A 257 -3.26 4.43 -8.96
CA VAL A 257 -4.56 4.03 -9.52
C VAL A 257 -5.63 5.12 -9.39
N LEU A 258 -5.33 6.18 -8.63
CA LEU A 258 -6.15 7.37 -8.47
C LEU A 258 -5.69 8.53 -9.36
N LEU A 259 -4.59 8.39 -10.09
CA LEU A 259 -4.18 9.40 -11.05
C LEU A 259 -5.31 9.58 -12.09
N PRO A 260 -5.70 10.82 -12.42
CA PRO A 260 -6.90 11.09 -13.21
C PRO A 260 -6.95 10.24 -14.48
N PHE A 261 -8.03 9.48 -14.69
CA PHE A 261 -8.12 8.54 -15.81
C PHE A 261 -7.92 9.19 -17.19
N GLY A 262 -8.31 10.47 -17.34
CA GLY A 262 -8.07 11.27 -18.55
C GLY A 262 -6.60 11.58 -18.84
N PHE A 263 -5.73 11.50 -17.83
CA PHE A 263 -4.28 11.55 -17.96
C PHE A 263 -3.71 10.21 -18.43
N LEU A 264 -4.34 9.07 -18.13
CA LEU A 264 -3.77 7.75 -18.41
C LEU A 264 -4.23 7.13 -19.73
N VAL A 265 -5.46 7.42 -20.14
CA VAL A 265 -6.10 6.77 -21.29
C VAL A 265 -6.73 7.79 -22.22
N LEU A 266 -6.27 7.85 -23.47
CA LEU A 266 -7.00 8.55 -24.52
C LEU A 266 -8.01 7.63 -25.22
N SER A 267 -9.17 8.20 -25.51
CA SER A 267 -10.06 7.69 -26.55
C SER A 267 -9.29 7.57 -27.87
N LYS A 268 -9.48 6.46 -28.60
CA LYS A 268 -8.82 6.20 -29.90
C LYS A 268 -8.98 7.39 -30.87
N ASN A 269 -10.14 8.06 -30.84
CA ASN A 269 -10.43 9.20 -31.73
C ASN A 269 -9.61 10.45 -31.38
N LYS A 270 -9.28 10.67 -30.10
CA LYS A 270 -8.36 11.76 -29.69
C LYS A 270 -6.90 11.40 -29.97
N ALA A 271 -6.52 10.11 -29.90
CA ALA A 271 -5.18 9.66 -30.23
C ALA A 271 -4.87 9.81 -31.74
N ILE A 272 -5.83 9.50 -32.61
CA ILE A 272 -5.70 9.70 -34.07
C ILE A 272 -5.54 11.20 -34.41
N LYS A 273 -6.38 12.07 -33.82
CA LYS A 273 -6.26 13.54 -34.00
C LYS A 273 -4.94 14.13 -33.50
N LYS A 274 -4.29 13.51 -32.53
CA LYS A 274 -3.00 13.96 -31.97
C LYS A 274 -1.80 13.46 -32.77
N GLY A 275 -1.95 12.33 -33.48
CA GLY A 275 -0.93 11.77 -34.38
C GLY A 275 -1.00 12.30 -35.82
N SER A 276 -2.08 12.97 -36.21
CA SER A 276 -2.24 13.60 -37.53
C SER A 276 -1.74 15.06 -37.59
N LEU A 277 -1.00 15.52 -36.58
CA LEU A 277 -0.48 16.89 -36.45
C LEU A 277 1.04 16.98 -36.42
N THR A 278 1.75 15.94 -36.84
CA THR A 278 3.18 16.02 -37.16
C THR A 278 3.34 15.81 -38.67
N PRO A 279 3.61 16.87 -39.45
CA PRO A 279 4.25 16.70 -40.77
C PRO A 279 5.65 16.11 -40.59
#